data_AF-A0A5C7EPP9-F1
#
_entry.id   AF-A0A5C7EPP9-F1
#
_cell.length_a   1.000
_cell.length_b   1.000
_cell.length_c   1.000
_cell.angle_alpha   90.00
_cell.angle_beta   90.00
_cell.angle_gamma   90.00
#
_symmetry.space_group_name_H-M   'P 1'
#
loop_
_entity.id
_entity.type
_entity.pdbx_description
1 polymer ?
#
loop_
_entity_poly.entity_id
_entity_poly.type
_entity_poly.pdbx_seq_one_letter_code
_entity_poly.pdbx_strand_id
1 'polypeptide(L)'
;MRLHQGIVTVVAMVLMPITHAAEYTSAKPLLLQAIDAPDGRAQGEIVGPIADKFRETTKSSAPVMAEVTTLKSFKQEGCKRLNLRLSQAGVPTKDRGTTEFVVNYGINLCRDGSPPIEEVMLTP
;
A
#
# COMPACT_ATOMS: atom_id res chain seq x y z
N MET A 1 3.69 60.89 26.86
CA MET A 1 4.12 59.58 27.43
C MET A 1 2.86 58.86 27.89
N ARG A 2 2.42 57.69 27.43
CA ARG A 2 2.94 56.65 26.52
C ARG A 2 1.75 56.03 25.77
N LEU A 3 1.93 55.73 24.49
CA LEU A 3 1.06 54.87 23.68
C LEU A 3 1.08 53.44 24.26
N HIS A 4 -0.08 52.82 24.44
CA HIS A 4 -0.19 51.37 24.60
C HIS A 4 -0.97 50.82 23.40
N GLN A 5 -0.22 50.51 22.35
CA GLN A 5 -0.71 49.70 21.23
C GLN A 5 -0.92 48.28 21.76
N GLY A 6 -2.18 47.87 21.89
CA GLY A 6 -2.55 46.48 22.13
C GLY A 6 -2.27 45.67 20.87
N ILE A 7 -1.23 44.84 20.90
CA ILE A 7 -0.96 43.83 19.88
C ILE A 7 -1.99 42.71 20.09
N VAL A 8 -3.00 42.62 19.23
CA VAL A 8 -3.92 41.47 19.17
C VAL A 8 -3.25 40.43 18.30
N THR A 9 -2.61 39.44 18.92
CA THR A 9 -2.01 38.29 18.23
C THR A 9 -3.13 37.37 17.74
N VAL A 10 -3.43 37.39 16.44
CA VAL A 10 -4.34 36.42 15.81
C VAL A 10 -3.60 35.09 15.69
N VAL A 11 -3.97 34.11 16.51
CA VAL A 11 -3.47 32.72 16.38
C VAL A 11 -4.28 32.05 15.28
N ALA A 12 -3.70 31.96 14.08
CA ALA A 12 -4.27 31.18 12.98
C ALA A 12 -4.04 29.67 13.25
N MET A 13 -5.09 28.94 13.65
CA MET A 13 -5.06 27.48 13.71
C MET A 13 -5.05 26.92 12.29
N VAL A 14 -3.88 26.49 11.82
CA VAL A 14 -3.73 25.75 10.56
C VAL A 14 -4.28 24.33 10.78
N LEU A 15 -5.44 24.00 10.21
CA LEU A 15 -5.91 22.61 10.13
C LEU A 15 -4.98 21.82 9.19
N MET A 16 -4.07 21.04 9.76
CA MET A 16 -3.34 20.01 8.99
C MET A 16 -4.27 18.80 8.81
N PRO A 17 -4.62 18.40 7.58
CA PRO A 17 -5.43 17.21 7.37
C PRO A 17 -4.61 15.97 7.78
N ILE A 18 -5.16 15.16 8.67
CA ILE A 18 -4.61 13.84 9.02
C ILE A 18 -4.97 12.89 7.88
N THR A 19 -4.04 12.64 6.97
CA THR A 19 -4.20 11.63 5.92
C THR A 19 -4.11 10.24 6.54
N HIS A 20 -5.26 9.61 6.77
CA HIS A 20 -5.31 8.19 7.11
C HIS A 20 -5.01 7.37 5.87
N ALA A 21 -4.23 6.29 6.02
CA ALA A 21 -4.07 5.32 4.95
C ALA A 21 -5.45 4.69 4.64
N ALA A 22 -5.75 4.51 3.36
CA ALA A 22 -6.96 3.79 2.97
C ALA A 22 -6.88 2.33 3.44
N GLU A 23 -7.97 1.82 4.00
CA GLU A 23 -8.06 0.45 4.50
C GLU A 23 -8.66 -0.50 3.45
N TYR A 24 -8.14 -1.72 3.40
CA TYR A 24 -8.55 -2.75 2.46
C TYR A 24 -8.68 -4.10 3.14
N THR A 25 -9.79 -4.79 2.95
CA THR A 25 -9.99 -6.15 3.48
C THR A 25 -9.32 -7.24 2.62
N SER A 26 -8.82 -6.88 1.43
CA SER A 26 -8.07 -7.76 0.54
C SER A 26 -7.16 -6.95 -0.39
N ALA A 27 -6.16 -7.59 -1.00
CA ALA A 27 -5.25 -6.91 -1.92
C ALA A 27 -5.85 -6.61 -3.31
N LYS A 28 -6.94 -7.27 -3.71
CA LYS A 28 -7.50 -7.17 -5.07
C LYS A 28 -7.87 -5.72 -5.47
N PRO A 29 -8.59 -4.93 -4.66
CA PRO A 29 -8.90 -3.55 -5.01
C PRO A 29 -7.64 -2.71 -5.21
N LEU A 30 -6.60 -2.93 -4.40
CA LEU A 30 -5.34 -2.21 -4.50
C LEU A 30 -4.58 -2.55 -5.80
N LEU A 31 -4.60 -3.82 -6.20
CA LEU A 31 -4.04 -4.26 -7.48
C LEU A 31 -4.74 -3.58 -8.67
N LEU A 32 -6.08 -3.50 -8.64
CA LEU A 32 -6.86 -2.86 -9.70
C LEU A 32 -6.64 -1.34 -9.73
N GLN A 33 -6.53 -0.68 -8.57
CA GLN A 33 -6.17 0.73 -8.50
C GLN A 33 -4.81 1.01 -9.13
N ALA A 34 -3.81 0.17 -8.88
CA ALA A 34 -2.49 0.34 -9.50
C ALA A 34 -2.49 0.10 -11.02
N ILE A 35 -3.43 -0.70 -11.55
CA ILE A 35 -3.62 -0.85 -13.00
C ILE A 35 -4.16 0.45 -13.60
N ASP A 36 -5.09 1.11 -12.91
CA ASP A 36 -5.77 2.34 -13.35
C ASP A 36 -4.93 3.61 -13.07
N ALA A 37 -4.00 3.55 -12.12
CA ALA A 37 -3.20 4.69 -11.68
C ALA A 37 -2.22 5.16 -12.78
N PRO A 38 -2.13 6.47 -13.07
CA PRO A 38 -1.19 7.00 -14.06
C PRO A 38 0.28 6.70 -13.76
N ASP A 39 0.65 6.65 -12.48
CA ASP A 39 2.00 6.31 -12.02
C ASP A 39 2.18 4.79 -11.78
N GLY A 40 1.12 4.00 -11.98
CA GLY A 40 1.11 2.56 -11.81
C GLY A 40 1.24 2.11 -10.35
N ARG A 41 0.87 2.95 -9.37
CA ARG A 41 1.05 2.68 -7.94
C ARG A 41 -0.26 2.78 -7.17
N ALA A 42 -0.36 1.99 -6.10
CA ALA A 42 -1.40 2.12 -5.09
C ALA A 42 -0.87 1.65 -3.73
N GLN A 43 -1.34 2.23 -2.63
CA GLN A 43 -0.94 1.83 -1.29
C GLN A 43 -2.08 1.93 -0.28
N GLY A 44 -1.99 1.17 0.80
CA GLY A 44 -2.97 1.20 1.90
C GLY A 44 -2.65 0.22 3.01
N GLU A 45 -3.51 0.19 4.02
CA GLU A 45 -3.48 -0.79 5.09
C GLU A 45 -4.37 -1.98 4.75
N ILE A 46 -3.88 -3.20 4.99
CA ILE A 46 -4.68 -4.41 4.95
C ILE A 46 -5.27 -4.63 6.34
N VAL A 47 -6.60 -4.77 6.41
CA VAL A 47 -7.37 -4.99 7.64
C VAL A 47 -8.15 -6.31 7.59
N GLY A 48 -8.72 -6.71 8.73
CA GLY A 48 -9.52 -7.93 8.85
C GLY A 48 -8.68 -9.22 8.87
N PRO A 49 -9.24 -10.36 8.42
CA PRO A 49 -8.65 -11.69 8.65
C PRO A 49 -7.23 -11.91 8.11
N ILE A 50 -6.88 -11.24 7.00
CA ILE A 50 -5.52 -11.31 6.45
C ILE A 50 -4.54 -10.62 7.41
N ALA A 51 -4.92 -9.45 7.93
CA ALA A 51 -4.12 -8.72 8.89
C ALA A 51 -3.98 -9.48 10.22
N ASP A 52 -5.06 -10.15 10.67
CA ASP A 52 -5.03 -11.04 11.83
C ASP A 52 -3.98 -12.14 11.66
N LYS A 53 -3.94 -12.79 10.48
CA LYS A 53 -2.96 -13.83 10.19
C LYS A 53 -1.52 -13.31 10.20
N PHE A 54 -1.29 -12.11 9.68
CA PHE A 54 0.02 -11.45 9.74
C PHE A 54 0.42 -11.22 11.20
N ARG A 55 -0.45 -10.62 12.02
CA ARG A 55 -0.19 -10.40 13.46
C ARG A 55 0.08 -11.71 14.21
N GLU A 56 -0.68 -12.76 13.94
CA GLU A 56 -0.44 -14.09 14.52
C GLU A 56 0.94 -14.66 14.14
N THR A 57 1.38 -14.43 12.90
CA THR A 57 2.60 -15.00 12.35
C THR A 57 3.83 -14.22 12.80
N THR A 58 3.77 -12.89 12.69
CA THR A 58 4.90 -12.00 12.99
C THR A 58 4.98 -11.64 14.47
N LYS A 59 3.89 -11.81 15.25
CA LYS A 59 3.78 -11.34 16.63
C LYS A 59 3.90 -9.82 16.80
N SER A 60 3.73 -9.05 15.71
CA SER A 60 3.65 -7.59 15.75
C SER A 60 2.18 -7.13 15.80
N SER A 61 1.91 -6.01 16.46
CA SER A 61 0.63 -5.30 16.44
C SER A 61 0.60 -4.12 15.46
N ALA A 62 1.70 -3.86 14.74
CA ALA A 62 1.76 -2.78 13.76
C ALA A 62 0.79 -3.03 12.59
N PRO A 63 0.32 -1.96 11.90
CA PRO A 63 -0.42 -2.08 10.65
C PRO A 63 0.27 -2.98 9.63
N VAL A 64 -0.54 -3.71 8.85
CA VAL A 64 -0.05 -4.48 7.70
C VAL A 64 -0.18 -3.60 6.47
N MET A 65 0.94 -3.04 6.02
CA MET A 65 0.95 -2.14 4.88
C MET A 65 1.03 -2.93 3.57
N ALA A 66 0.27 -2.49 2.57
CA ALA A 66 0.33 -3.00 1.21
C ALA A 66 0.73 -1.88 0.25
N GLU A 67 1.68 -2.17 -0.61
CA GLU A 67 2.07 -1.33 -1.73
C GLU A 67 2.04 -2.15 -3.01
N VAL A 68 1.38 -1.62 -4.04
CA VAL A 68 1.39 -2.20 -5.38
C VAL A 68 2.17 -1.30 -6.30
N THR A 69 3.07 -1.88 -7.09
CA THR A 69 3.81 -1.19 -8.15
C THR A 69 3.70 -1.96 -9.45
N THR A 70 3.36 -1.26 -10.53
CA THR A 70 3.45 -1.81 -11.89
C THR A 70 4.90 -1.99 -12.29
N LEU A 71 5.28 -3.24 -12.59
CA LEU A 71 6.61 -3.59 -13.09
C LEU A 71 6.69 -3.57 -14.62
N LYS A 72 5.60 -3.98 -15.30
CA LYS A 72 5.52 -4.05 -16.76
C LYS A 72 4.07 -3.95 -17.21
N SER A 73 3.83 -3.33 -18.37
CA SER A 73 2.55 -3.42 -19.08
C SER A 73 2.62 -4.49 -20.17
N PHE A 74 1.57 -5.29 -20.32
CA PHE A 74 1.44 -6.23 -21.43
C PHE A 74 0.93 -5.51 -22.68
N LYS A 75 1.01 -6.18 -23.86
CA LYS A 75 0.42 -5.65 -25.10
C LYS A 75 -1.11 -5.61 -25.03
N GLN A 76 -1.71 -6.57 -24.33
CA GLN A 76 -3.15 -6.58 -24.06
C GLN A 76 -3.52 -5.40 -23.16
N GLU A 77 -4.53 -4.62 -23.58
CA GLU A 77 -4.99 -3.46 -22.84
C GLU A 77 -5.49 -3.84 -21.43
N GLY A 78 -5.21 -2.99 -20.45
CA GLY A 78 -5.61 -3.21 -19.06
C GLY A 78 -4.85 -4.32 -18.33
N CYS A 79 -3.85 -4.95 -18.94
CA CYS A 79 -3.09 -6.05 -18.36
C CYS A 79 -1.67 -5.63 -17.93
N LYS A 80 -1.31 -5.91 -16.68
CA LYS A 80 -0.01 -5.51 -16.11
C LYS A 80 0.63 -6.61 -15.26
N ARG A 81 1.96 -6.58 -15.18
CA ARG A 81 2.77 -7.29 -14.19
C ARG A 81 2.92 -6.36 -12.99
N LEU A 82 2.47 -6.80 -11.84
CA LEU A 82 2.45 -6.02 -10.60
C LEU A 82 3.35 -6.68 -9.56
N ASN A 83 3.97 -5.88 -8.69
CA ASN A 83 4.52 -6.32 -7.41
C ASN A 83 3.58 -5.87 -6.30
N LEU A 84 3.08 -6.80 -5.50
CA LEU A 84 2.44 -6.53 -4.21
C LEU A 84 3.48 -6.73 -3.11
N ARG A 85 3.90 -5.64 -2.48
CA ARG A 85 4.72 -5.64 -1.26
C ARG A 85 3.79 -5.56 -0.06
N LEU A 86 3.79 -6.60 0.77
CA LEU A 86 3.17 -6.57 2.10
C LEU A 86 4.27 -6.39 3.14
N SER A 87 4.11 -5.46 4.07
CA SER A 87 5.05 -5.31 5.18
C SER A 87 4.39 -5.03 6.51
N GLN A 88 5.11 -5.41 7.57
CA GLN A 88 4.72 -5.16 8.95
C GLN A 88 5.97 -4.83 9.77
N ALA A 89 5.96 -3.67 10.41
CA ALA A 89 7.05 -3.23 11.28
C ALA A 89 6.99 -3.90 12.66
N GLY A 90 8.01 -3.70 13.49
CA GLY A 90 7.96 -4.08 14.92
C GLY A 90 7.93 -5.59 15.18
N VAL A 91 8.41 -6.40 14.23
CA VAL A 91 8.42 -7.87 14.35
C VAL A 91 9.57 -8.27 15.28
N PRO A 92 9.30 -8.91 16.43
CA PRO A 92 10.33 -9.27 17.40
C PRO A 92 11.34 -10.26 16.82
N THR A 93 12.62 -10.04 17.12
CA THR A 93 13.71 -10.96 16.77
C THR A 93 14.18 -11.76 17.99
N LYS A 94 14.91 -12.87 17.75
CA LYS A 94 15.45 -13.72 18.83
C LYS A 94 16.41 -12.96 19.76
N ASP A 95 17.08 -11.93 19.24
CA ASP A 95 18.09 -11.16 19.96
C ASP A 95 17.51 -9.96 20.73
N ARG A 96 16.20 -10.00 21.04
CA ARG A 96 15.45 -8.93 21.74
C ARG A 96 15.38 -7.59 21.00
N GLY A 97 15.57 -7.61 19.67
CA GLY A 97 15.32 -6.46 18.78
C GLY A 97 13.99 -6.57 18.05
N THR A 98 13.76 -5.64 17.12
CA THR A 98 12.63 -5.70 16.18
C THR A 98 13.11 -5.48 14.74
N THR A 99 12.43 -6.08 13.78
CA THR A 99 12.67 -5.90 12.34
C THR A 99 11.37 -5.55 11.61
N GLU A 100 11.49 -5.15 10.35
CA GLU A 100 10.37 -5.20 9.40
C GLU A 100 10.28 -6.61 8.80
N PHE A 101 9.06 -7.16 8.74
CA PHE A 101 8.73 -8.34 7.94
C PHE A 101 8.18 -7.88 6.60
N VAL A 102 8.71 -8.41 5.51
CA VAL A 102 8.32 -8.03 4.14
C VAL A 102 8.10 -9.27 3.29
N VAL A 103 7.03 -9.28 2.52
CA VAL A 103 6.77 -10.28 1.49
C VAL A 103 6.45 -9.59 0.18
N ASN A 104 7.02 -10.08 -0.92
CA ASN A 104 6.78 -9.56 -2.27
C ASN A 104 6.10 -10.64 -3.12
N TYR A 105 4.95 -10.32 -3.68
CA TYR A 105 4.21 -11.18 -4.61
C TYR A 105 4.18 -10.55 -5.98
N GLY A 106 4.76 -11.23 -6.96
CA GLY A 106 4.63 -10.83 -8.35
C GLY A 106 3.37 -11.42 -8.97
N ILE A 107 2.48 -10.57 -9.50
CA ILE A 107 1.17 -10.98 -10.04
C ILE A 107 1.03 -10.49 -11.50
N ASN A 108 0.53 -11.34 -12.39
CA ASN A 108 0.09 -10.95 -13.74
C ASN A 108 -1.43 -10.80 -13.68
N LEU A 109 -1.96 -9.60 -13.94
CA LEU A 109 -3.38 -9.32 -13.77
C LEU A 109 -3.90 -8.33 -14.82
N CYS A 110 -5.06 -8.64 -15.37
CA CYS A 110 -5.84 -7.74 -16.21
C CYS A 110 -6.92 -7.02 -15.40
N ARG A 111 -7.41 -5.89 -15.93
CA ARG A 111 -8.38 -5.04 -15.25
C ARG A 111 -9.70 -5.74 -14.92
N ASP A 112 -10.07 -6.74 -15.71
CA ASP A 112 -11.22 -7.63 -15.52
C ASP A 112 -10.96 -8.74 -14.47
N GLY A 113 -9.73 -8.88 -13.99
CA GLY A 113 -9.30 -9.89 -13.02
C GLY A 113 -8.78 -11.18 -13.65
N SER A 114 -8.76 -11.30 -14.97
CA SER A 114 -8.18 -12.46 -15.67
C SER A 114 -6.64 -12.39 -15.70
N PRO A 115 -5.94 -13.51 -15.91
CA PRO A 115 -4.54 -13.46 -16.29
C PRO A 115 -4.41 -12.90 -17.72
N PRO A 116 -3.30 -12.21 -18.06
CA PRO A 116 -3.01 -11.83 -19.43
C PRO A 116 -3.02 -13.05 -20.35
N ILE A 117 -3.53 -12.87 -21.57
CA ILE A 117 -3.26 -13.83 -22.63
C ILE A 117 -1.78 -13.69 -22.97
N GLU A 118 -0.94 -14.53 -22.37
CA GLU A 118 0.40 -14.70 -22.90
C GLU A 118 0.23 -15.34 -24.29
N GLU A 119 0.97 -14.85 -25.29
CA GLU A 119 1.23 -15.65 -26.50
C GLU A 119 1.92 -16.91 -25.99
N VAL A 120 1.14 -17.93 -25.62
CA VAL A 120 1.65 -19.28 -25.45
C VAL A 120 2.28 -19.56 -26.80
N MET A 121 3.61 -19.61 -26.82
CA MET A 121 4.36 -20.28 -27.87
C MET A 121 3.82 -21.71 -27.93
N LEU A 122 2.75 -21.89 -28.71
CA LEU A 122 2.58 -23.02 -29.59
C LEU A 122 3.69 -22.88 -30.64
N THR A 123 4.95 -22.99 -30.21
CA THR A 123 6.02 -23.38 -31.13
C THR A 123 5.73 -24.84 -31.47
N PRO A 124 5.44 -25.16 -32.74
CA PRO A 124 5.29 -26.54 -33.18
C PRO A 124 6.58 -27.34 -32.98
#